data_AF-A0A8T4TMP7-F1
#
_entry.id   AF-A0A8T4TMP7-F1
#
_cell.length_a   1.000
_cell.length_b   1.000
_cell.length_c   1.000
_cell.angle_alpha   90.00
_cell.angle_beta   90.00
_cell.angle_gamma   90.00
#
_symmetry.space_group_name_H-M   'P 1'
#
loop_
_entity.id
_entity.type
_entity.pdbx_description
1 polymer ?
#
loop_
_entity_poly.entity_id
_entity_poly.type
_entity_poly.pdbx_seq_one_letter_code
_entity_poly.pdbx_strand_id
1 'polypeptide(L)'
;MSDLKVKKNIQSENFYFELESSFRKQLFKDSLSIAKTVRNLSKEININYFNLWDAKTRTVISLSMLRRLSKFLIKNGFKQYAERSIEKHIIYIKNGFSQEKVFIKFPINLRTIEGMRFVSHLYHDGGIGKDNRQPNYTNQQISEVKEFLSDAQRLFGKFHRKIVYYTNPHSKEAYYRVNLPTVIGDIMVSVGYKAGDKTKQNPNTFKFLENIDNKELVSEFLSKAFNDDGSVGKRQINLGQASLINLKIKPSKVLLLDKLFLEKLNIKVNGPRLMGIYNNRHGKVSKFNISISSKEQISKFYENIKLIEYKQRKIEAYLLNWGLRNHKRNKYILSQSFCSARI
;
A
#
# COMPACT_ATOMS: atom_id res chain seq x y z
N MET A 1 15.54 -9.36 -2.47
CA MET A 1 16.82 -8.88 -1.88
C MET A 1 17.37 -7.65 -2.59
N SER A 2 17.43 -7.66 -3.93
CA SER A 2 17.95 -6.57 -4.76
C SER A 2 17.15 -5.26 -4.66
N ASP A 3 15.83 -5.35 -4.47
CA ASP A 3 14.94 -4.19 -4.24
C ASP A 3 14.69 -3.88 -2.76
N LEU A 4 15.10 -4.76 -1.85
CA LEU A 4 15.13 -4.49 -0.41
C LEU A 4 16.38 -3.66 -0.10
N LYS A 5 16.35 -2.38 -0.47
CA LYS A 5 17.34 -1.38 -0.07
C LYS A 5 17.17 -1.07 1.41
N VAL A 6 17.52 -2.04 2.25
CA VAL A 6 17.52 -1.93 3.69
C VAL A 6 18.52 -0.82 4.07
N LYS A 7 18.01 0.37 4.39
CA LYS A 7 18.81 1.36 5.13
C LYS A 7 19.30 0.68 6.42
N LYS A 8 20.55 0.97 6.82
CA LYS A 8 21.25 0.43 8.01
C LYS A 8 20.43 0.35 9.33
N ASN A 9 19.27 1.00 9.42
CA ASN A 9 18.41 1.06 10.61
C ASN A 9 17.19 0.12 10.59
N ILE A 10 16.95 -0.68 9.54
CA ILE A 10 15.95 -1.74 9.60
C ILE A 10 16.72 -3.06 9.68
N GLN A 11 16.59 -3.73 10.82
CA GLN A 11 17.26 -4.97 11.18
C GLN A 11 17.24 -5.97 10.01
N SER A 12 18.31 -6.01 9.22
CA SER A 12 18.57 -7.09 8.26
C SER A 12 18.71 -8.46 8.94
N GLU A 13 18.67 -8.48 10.27
CA GLU A 13 18.70 -9.65 11.15
C GLU A 13 17.31 -10.26 11.36
N ASN A 14 16.22 -9.58 10.99
CA ASN A 14 14.86 -10.07 11.25
C ASN A 14 14.28 -10.93 10.13
N PHE A 15 14.91 -11.00 8.95
CA PHE A 15 14.41 -11.79 7.83
C PHE A 15 15.15 -13.11 7.71
N TYR A 16 14.40 -14.20 7.70
CA TYR A 16 14.91 -15.54 7.50
C TYR A 16 14.22 -16.20 6.31
N PHE A 17 15.02 -16.90 5.52
CA PHE A 17 14.62 -17.48 4.24
C PHE A 17 14.80 -18.99 4.27
N GLU A 18 13.79 -19.70 3.81
CA GLU A 18 13.97 -21.08 3.38
C GLU A 18 14.33 -21.09 1.90
N LEU A 19 15.37 -21.85 1.55
CA LEU A 19 15.77 -22.08 0.18
C LEU A 19 15.34 -23.49 -0.25
N GLU A 20 15.17 -23.69 -1.55
CA GLU A 20 15.05 -25.03 -2.14
C GLU A 20 16.21 -25.92 -1.67
N SER A 21 15.90 -27.15 -1.26
CA SER A 21 16.87 -28.06 -0.65
C SER A 21 18.06 -28.35 -1.56
N SER A 22 17.82 -28.55 -2.86
CA SER A 22 18.86 -28.73 -3.88
C SER A 22 19.76 -27.50 -3.98
N PHE A 23 19.18 -26.31 -4.11
CA PHE A 23 19.91 -25.05 -4.19
C PHE A 23 20.72 -24.77 -2.93
N ARG A 24 20.14 -25.00 -1.74
CA ARG A 24 20.83 -24.84 -0.44
C ARG A 24 22.03 -25.77 -0.33
N LYS A 25 21.86 -27.06 -0.67
CA LYS A 25 22.97 -28.03 -0.65
C LYS A 25 24.10 -27.58 -1.59
N GLN A 26 23.75 -27.15 -2.80
CA GLN A 26 24.72 -26.68 -3.78
C GLN A 26 25.45 -25.39 -3.32
N LEU A 27 24.70 -24.41 -2.78
CA LEU A 27 25.24 -23.17 -2.21
C LEU A 27 26.34 -23.45 -1.17
N PHE A 28 26.07 -24.36 -0.22
CA PHE A 28 27.05 -24.72 0.81
C PHE A 28 28.17 -25.61 0.28
N LYS A 29 27.90 -26.50 -0.68
CA LYS A 29 28.94 -27.31 -1.34
C LYS A 29 29.97 -26.42 -2.03
N ASP A 30 29.52 -25.46 -2.83
CA ASP A 30 30.39 -24.54 -3.56
C ASP A 30 31.11 -23.56 -2.61
N SER A 31 30.45 -23.13 -1.54
CA SER A 31 31.12 -22.32 -0.51
C SER A 31 32.27 -23.08 0.16
N LEU A 32 32.09 -24.38 0.41
CA LEU A 32 33.07 -25.23 1.07
C LEU A 32 34.16 -25.75 0.12
N SER A 33 33.93 -25.82 -1.18
CA SER A 33 35.00 -26.18 -2.15
C SER A 33 36.12 -25.12 -2.14
N ILE A 34 35.76 -23.87 -1.90
CA ILE A 34 36.68 -22.73 -1.74
C ILE A 34 37.27 -22.71 -0.32
N ALA A 35 36.42 -22.59 0.71
CA ALA A 35 36.86 -22.37 2.08
C ALA A 35 37.42 -23.64 2.78
N LYS A 36 37.22 -24.82 2.17
CA LYS A 36 37.57 -26.16 2.67
C LYS A 36 36.79 -26.64 3.89
N THR A 37 36.58 -25.78 4.89
CA THR A 37 35.87 -26.12 6.12
C THR A 37 34.83 -25.07 6.50
N VAL A 38 33.82 -25.47 7.29
CA VAL A 38 32.80 -24.53 7.81
C VAL A 38 33.45 -23.48 8.72
N ARG A 39 34.48 -23.85 9.49
CA ARG A 39 35.22 -22.94 10.38
C ARG A 39 36.03 -21.90 9.61
N ASN A 40 36.60 -22.25 8.46
CA ASN A 40 37.25 -21.27 7.60
C ASN A 40 36.22 -20.37 6.93
N LEU A 41 35.15 -20.95 6.39
CA LEU A 41 34.07 -20.18 5.78
C LEU A 41 33.47 -19.17 6.76
N SER A 42 33.28 -19.56 8.02
CA SER A 42 32.76 -18.68 9.07
C SER A 42 33.66 -17.47 9.32
N LYS A 43 34.99 -17.65 9.27
CA LYS A 43 35.96 -16.56 9.36
C LYS A 43 35.90 -15.65 8.12
N GLU A 44 35.92 -16.24 6.92
CA GLU A 44 35.89 -15.52 5.63
C GLU A 44 34.67 -14.60 5.49
N ILE A 45 33.48 -15.10 5.88
CA ILE A 45 32.23 -14.34 5.76
C ILE A 45 31.86 -13.60 7.05
N ASN A 46 32.71 -13.69 8.09
CA ASN A 46 32.57 -13.08 9.41
C ASN A 46 31.24 -13.42 10.12
N ILE A 47 30.87 -14.70 10.14
CA ILE A 47 29.65 -15.21 10.78
C ILE A 47 30.04 -16.19 11.88
N ASN A 48 29.28 -16.23 12.97
CA ASN A 48 29.49 -17.22 14.03
C ASN A 48 29.41 -18.66 13.46
N TYR A 49 30.38 -19.50 13.81
CA TYR A 49 30.48 -20.87 13.34
C TYR A 49 29.21 -21.69 13.55
N PHE A 50 28.60 -21.61 14.75
CA PHE A 50 27.40 -22.38 15.09
C PHE A 50 26.21 -21.94 14.25
N ASN A 51 26.02 -20.62 14.08
CA ASN A 51 24.96 -20.09 13.22
C ASN A 51 25.11 -20.56 11.77
N LEU A 52 26.34 -20.59 11.26
CA LEU A 52 26.62 -21.06 9.90
C LEU A 52 26.39 -22.58 9.76
N TRP A 53 26.80 -23.35 10.76
CA TRP A 53 26.59 -24.80 10.80
C TRP A 53 25.09 -25.16 10.83
N ASP A 54 24.32 -24.47 11.67
CA ASP A 54 22.87 -24.65 11.75
C ASP A 54 22.18 -24.23 10.44
N ALA A 55 22.58 -23.10 9.87
CA ALA A 55 22.05 -22.65 8.58
C ALA A 55 22.46 -23.56 7.41
N LYS A 56 23.53 -24.34 7.54
CA LYS A 56 23.87 -25.39 6.56
C LYS A 56 22.96 -26.60 6.69
N THR A 57 22.58 -26.98 7.92
CA THR A 57 22.06 -28.33 8.20
C THR A 57 20.57 -28.38 8.58
N ARG A 58 20.05 -27.36 9.25
CA ARG A 58 18.79 -27.45 10.01
C ARG A 58 17.88 -26.24 9.89
N THR A 59 18.44 -25.02 9.82
CA THR A 59 17.66 -23.80 10.02
C THR A 59 17.52 -22.96 8.76
N VAL A 60 16.52 -22.09 8.74
CA VAL A 60 16.38 -21.02 7.75
C VAL A 60 17.59 -20.07 7.78
N ILE A 61 17.93 -19.51 6.63
CA ILE A 61 19.12 -18.65 6.46
C ILE A 61 18.72 -17.19 6.65
N SER A 62 19.43 -16.43 7.49
CA SER A 62 19.16 -14.99 7.64
C SER A 62 19.56 -14.18 6.41
N LEU A 63 18.93 -13.02 6.16
CA LEU A 63 19.28 -12.14 5.04
C LEU A 63 20.77 -11.77 5.05
N SER A 64 21.29 -11.41 6.23
CA SER A 64 22.69 -11.04 6.42
C SER A 64 23.63 -12.17 6.02
N MET A 65 23.32 -13.41 6.44
CA MET A 65 24.12 -14.58 6.08
C MET A 65 24.06 -14.86 4.58
N LEU A 66 22.86 -14.85 4.00
CA LEU A 66 22.67 -15.12 2.58
C LEU A 66 23.40 -14.11 1.70
N ARG A 67 23.39 -12.83 2.06
CA ARG A 67 24.15 -11.77 1.39
C ARG A 67 25.66 -11.95 1.49
N ARG A 68 26.16 -12.37 2.66
CA ARG A 68 27.59 -12.60 2.86
C ARG A 68 28.08 -13.84 2.09
N LEU A 69 27.30 -14.93 2.08
CA LEU A 69 27.57 -16.10 1.24
C LEU A 69 27.54 -15.75 -0.25
N SER A 70 26.52 -15.01 -0.70
CA SER A 70 26.42 -14.51 -2.08
C SER A 70 27.66 -13.72 -2.49
N LYS A 71 28.07 -12.73 -1.69
CA LYS A 71 29.27 -11.92 -1.95
C LYS A 71 30.55 -12.76 -2.01
N PHE A 72 30.73 -13.69 -1.07
CA PHE A 72 31.88 -14.59 -1.03
C PHE A 72 31.97 -15.45 -2.30
N LEU A 73 30.86 -16.05 -2.72
CA LEU A 73 30.81 -16.90 -3.91
C LEU A 73 31.01 -16.12 -5.21
N ILE A 74 30.39 -14.94 -5.34
CA ILE A 74 30.56 -14.08 -6.51
C ILE A 74 32.02 -13.62 -6.66
N LYS A 75 32.67 -13.23 -5.55
CA LYS A 75 34.09 -12.86 -5.55
C LYS A 75 34.99 -13.98 -6.07
N ASN A 76 34.58 -15.24 -5.88
CA ASN A 76 35.30 -16.43 -6.34
C ASN A 76 34.78 -16.98 -7.68
N GLY A 77 34.09 -16.17 -8.49
CA GLY A 77 33.69 -16.51 -9.86
C GLY A 77 32.32 -17.16 -10.02
N PHE A 78 31.61 -17.48 -8.93
CA PHE A 78 30.29 -18.13 -8.99
C PHE A 78 29.15 -17.11 -9.18
N LYS A 79 29.03 -16.56 -10.40
CA LYS A 79 28.05 -15.52 -10.75
C LYS A 79 26.59 -15.95 -10.58
N GLN A 80 26.30 -17.25 -10.61
CA GLN A 80 24.96 -17.80 -10.39
C GLN A 80 24.41 -17.52 -8.98
N TYR A 81 25.26 -17.13 -8.02
CA TYR A 81 24.85 -16.74 -6.67
C TYR A 81 24.62 -15.24 -6.50
N ALA A 82 24.45 -14.49 -7.59
CA ALA A 82 23.91 -13.13 -7.54
C ALA A 82 22.58 -13.09 -6.78
N GLU A 83 22.32 -12.00 -6.03
CA GLU A 83 21.12 -11.87 -5.20
C GLU A 83 19.81 -12.17 -5.96
N ARG A 84 19.69 -11.67 -7.20
CA ARG A 84 18.54 -11.92 -8.08
C ARG A 84 18.35 -13.38 -8.47
N SER A 85 19.43 -14.15 -8.57
CA SER A 85 19.37 -15.59 -8.86
C SER A 85 18.93 -16.36 -7.62
N ILE A 86 19.49 -16.03 -6.45
CA ILE A 86 19.11 -16.62 -5.17
C ILE A 86 17.61 -16.43 -4.89
N GLU A 87 17.08 -15.24 -5.19
CA GLU A 87 15.66 -14.91 -4.98
C GLU A 87 14.68 -15.92 -5.59
N LYS A 88 15.05 -16.54 -6.72
CA LYS A 88 14.23 -17.53 -7.43
C LYS A 88 14.10 -18.86 -6.69
N HIS A 89 15.03 -19.14 -5.78
CA HIS A 89 15.09 -20.38 -5.01
C HIS A 89 14.59 -20.20 -3.57
N ILE A 90 14.01 -19.05 -3.23
CA ILE A 90 13.40 -18.81 -1.91
C ILE A 90 11.99 -19.41 -1.91
N ILE A 91 11.72 -20.32 -0.97
CA ILE A 91 10.40 -20.95 -0.80
C ILE A 91 9.49 -20.06 0.06
N TYR A 92 9.99 -19.61 1.21
CA TYR A 92 9.24 -18.76 2.12
C TYR A 92 10.16 -17.84 2.94
N ILE A 93 9.56 -16.78 3.47
CA ILE A 93 10.18 -15.86 4.42
C ILE A 93 9.43 -15.93 5.74
N LYS A 94 10.16 -15.79 6.85
CA LYS A 94 9.59 -15.48 8.15
C LYS A 94 10.36 -14.37 8.86
N ASN A 95 9.69 -13.76 9.83
CA ASN A 95 10.33 -12.83 10.76
C ASN A 95 11.01 -13.65 11.89
N GLY A 96 12.13 -13.17 12.45
CA GLY A 96 12.84 -13.85 13.55
C GLY A 96 12.01 -14.10 14.82
N PHE A 97 11.02 -13.25 15.10
CA PHE A 97 10.15 -13.32 16.26
C PHE A 97 8.83 -14.07 15.99
N SER A 98 8.55 -14.46 14.75
CA SER A 98 7.30 -15.12 14.37
C SER A 98 7.55 -16.46 13.68
N GLN A 99 6.77 -17.47 14.05
CA GLN A 99 6.75 -18.75 13.33
C GLN A 99 5.95 -18.69 12.03
N GLU A 100 5.29 -17.57 11.77
CA GLU A 100 4.49 -17.40 10.58
C GLU A 100 5.35 -17.36 9.31
N LYS A 101 4.98 -18.20 8.36
CA LYS A 101 5.63 -18.33 7.06
C LYS A 101 4.81 -17.63 6.00
N VAL A 102 5.49 -16.83 5.17
CA VAL A 102 4.92 -16.24 3.96
C VAL A 102 5.62 -16.87 2.76
N PHE A 103 4.88 -17.67 2.00
CA PHE A 103 5.39 -18.35 0.80
C PHE A 103 5.46 -17.36 -0.36
N ILE A 104 6.60 -16.67 -0.45
CA ILE A 104 6.73 -15.45 -1.23
C ILE A 104 6.91 -15.69 -2.72
N LYS A 105 6.48 -14.71 -3.51
CA LYS A 105 6.81 -14.60 -4.93
C LYS A 105 7.73 -13.41 -5.14
N PHE A 106 8.99 -13.66 -5.49
CA PHE A 106 9.92 -12.62 -5.90
C PHE A 106 9.94 -12.45 -7.42
N PRO A 107 10.22 -11.24 -7.94
CA PRO A 107 10.34 -9.98 -7.21
C PRO A 107 8.98 -9.43 -6.75
N ILE A 108 8.97 -8.69 -5.63
CA ILE A 108 7.76 -7.99 -5.17
C ILE A 108 7.65 -6.68 -5.93
N ASN A 109 6.67 -6.56 -6.82
CA ASN A 109 6.45 -5.35 -7.60
C ASN A 109 5.21 -4.60 -7.11
N LEU A 110 5.38 -3.40 -6.57
CA LEU A 110 4.28 -2.54 -6.15
C LEU A 110 3.68 -1.71 -7.30
N ARG A 111 4.29 -1.72 -8.50
CA ARG A 111 3.79 -1.06 -9.71
C ARG A 111 2.89 -2.00 -10.52
N THR A 112 1.90 -2.59 -9.86
CA THR A 112 0.85 -3.43 -10.45
C THR A 112 -0.51 -2.98 -9.91
N ILE A 113 -1.62 -3.45 -10.48
CA ILE A 113 -2.97 -3.12 -10.00
C ILE A 113 -3.11 -3.45 -8.52
N GLU A 114 -2.73 -4.67 -8.12
CA GLU A 114 -2.75 -5.11 -6.72
C GLU A 114 -1.85 -4.23 -5.84
N GLY A 115 -0.67 -3.86 -6.34
CA GLY A 115 0.28 -3.00 -5.63
C GLY A 115 -0.32 -1.62 -5.34
N MET A 116 -0.97 -1.02 -6.33
CA MET A 116 -1.59 0.29 -6.20
C MET A 116 -2.79 0.25 -5.23
N ARG A 117 -3.66 -0.75 -5.34
CA ARG A 117 -4.79 -0.95 -4.41
C ARG A 117 -4.32 -1.19 -2.98
N PHE A 118 -3.36 -2.09 -2.80
CA PHE A 118 -2.78 -2.42 -1.49
C PHE A 118 -2.16 -1.19 -0.80
N VAL A 119 -1.35 -0.42 -1.54
CA VAL A 119 -0.70 0.78 -1.03
C VAL A 119 -1.72 1.87 -0.71
N SER A 120 -2.75 2.03 -1.55
CA SER A 120 -3.83 2.99 -1.30
C SER A 120 -4.55 2.69 0.02
N HIS A 121 -5.03 1.46 0.22
CA HIS A 121 -5.64 1.06 1.50
C HIS A 121 -4.72 1.31 2.69
N LEU A 122 -3.41 1.06 2.58
CA LEU A 122 -2.47 1.37 3.67
C LEU A 122 -2.32 2.87 3.95
N TYR A 123 -2.49 3.76 2.97
CA TYR A 123 -2.42 5.20 3.17
C TYR A 123 -3.72 5.82 3.68
N HIS A 124 -4.86 5.18 3.40
CA HIS A 124 -6.19 5.60 3.82
C HIS A 124 -6.63 4.87 5.11
N ASP A 125 -7.57 3.93 5.05
CA ASP A 125 -8.17 3.30 6.24
C ASP A 125 -7.28 2.23 6.92
N GLY A 126 -6.17 1.85 6.30
CA GLY A 126 -5.21 0.88 6.82
C GLY A 126 -4.01 1.50 7.53
N GLY A 127 -2.96 0.71 7.71
CA GLY A 127 -1.67 1.20 8.20
C GLY A 127 -0.75 0.09 8.67
N ILE A 128 0.46 0.46 9.13
CA ILE A 128 1.43 -0.46 9.72
C ILE A 128 1.71 0.00 11.15
N GLY A 129 1.52 -0.88 12.13
CA GLY A 129 1.79 -0.56 13.54
C GLY A 129 3.26 -0.20 13.78
N LYS A 130 3.51 0.76 14.68
CA LYS A 130 4.87 1.26 14.95
C LYS A 130 5.77 0.15 15.51
N ASP A 131 5.26 -0.57 16.52
CA ASP A 131 6.05 -1.50 17.33
C ASP A 131 5.89 -2.94 16.82
N ASN A 132 4.66 -3.42 16.60
CA ASN A 132 4.40 -4.77 16.11
C ASN A 132 4.65 -4.95 14.60
N ARG A 133 4.91 -3.86 13.88
CA ARG A 133 5.11 -3.81 12.41
C ARG A 133 4.02 -4.51 11.61
N GLN A 134 2.82 -4.68 12.16
CA GLN A 134 1.77 -5.46 11.53
C GLN A 134 0.93 -4.56 10.60
N PRO A 135 0.86 -4.85 9.29
CA PRO A 135 -0.10 -4.19 8.42
C PRO A 135 -1.51 -4.57 8.83
N ASN A 136 -2.41 -3.60 8.84
CA ASN A 136 -3.81 -3.80 9.14
C ASN A 136 -4.68 -2.93 8.24
N TYR A 137 -5.90 -3.40 8.00
CA TYR A 137 -6.89 -2.70 7.23
C TYR A 137 -8.27 -3.00 7.81
N THR A 138 -9.11 -1.98 7.88
CA THR A 138 -10.45 -2.02 8.48
C THR A 138 -11.42 -1.31 7.56
N ASN A 139 -12.57 -1.93 7.25
CA ASN A 139 -13.62 -1.28 6.46
C ASN A 139 -15.00 -1.84 6.86
N GLN A 140 -16.07 -1.07 6.64
CA GLN A 140 -17.45 -1.53 6.85
C GLN A 140 -17.88 -2.55 5.77
N GLN A 141 -17.30 -2.47 4.57
CA GLN A 141 -17.60 -3.37 3.46
C GLN A 141 -16.63 -4.56 3.47
N ILE A 142 -17.18 -5.77 3.66
CA ILE A 142 -16.37 -7.00 3.67
C ILE A 142 -15.64 -7.24 2.33
N SER A 143 -16.22 -6.78 1.22
CA SER A 143 -15.61 -6.90 -0.11
C SER A 143 -14.26 -6.21 -0.19
N GLU A 144 -14.13 -4.99 0.34
CA GLU A 144 -12.87 -4.25 0.36
C GLU A 144 -11.82 -4.97 1.21
N VAL A 145 -12.22 -5.53 2.36
CA VAL A 145 -11.29 -6.27 3.24
C VAL A 145 -10.82 -7.58 2.60
N LYS A 146 -11.71 -8.29 1.89
CA LYS A 146 -11.37 -9.49 1.12
C LYS A 146 -10.42 -9.17 -0.03
N GLU A 147 -10.67 -8.08 -0.74
CA GLU A 147 -9.83 -7.63 -1.84
C GLU A 147 -8.44 -7.23 -1.35
N PHE A 148 -8.34 -6.44 -0.29
CA PHE A 148 -7.05 -6.08 0.33
C PHE A 148 -6.23 -7.33 0.72
N LEU A 149 -6.86 -8.36 1.29
CA LEU A 149 -6.20 -9.62 1.61
C LEU A 149 -5.77 -10.37 0.34
N SER A 150 -6.62 -10.42 -0.68
CA SER A 150 -6.31 -11.03 -1.98
C SER A 150 -5.14 -10.34 -2.67
N ASP A 151 -5.12 -9.00 -2.72
CA ASP A 151 -4.03 -8.21 -3.29
C ASP A 151 -2.72 -8.47 -2.54
N ALA A 152 -2.77 -8.51 -1.21
CA ALA A 152 -1.60 -8.87 -0.40
C ALA A 152 -1.11 -10.30 -0.71
N GLN A 153 -2.00 -11.28 -0.89
CA GLN A 153 -1.61 -12.65 -1.24
C GLN A 153 -1.03 -12.77 -2.66
N ARG A 154 -1.49 -11.92 -3.60
CA ARG A 154 -0.92 -11.86 -4.95
C ARG A 154 0.47 -11.22 -4.94
N LEU A 155 0.66 -10.16 -4.18
CA LEU A 155 1.92 -9.42 -4.08
C LEU A 155 3.00 -10.18 -3.28
N PHE A 156 2.62 -10.69 -2.11
CA PHE A 156 3.56 -11.26 -1.15
C PHE A 156 3.51 -12.79 -1.11
N GLY A 157 2.64 -13.41 -1.90
CA GLY A 157 2.49 -14.85 -1.97
C GLY A 157 1.55 -15.43 -0.90
N LYS A 158 1.59 -16.75 -0.70
CA LYS A 158 0.55 -17.45 0.09
C LYS A 158 0.81 -17.32 1.60
N PHE A 159 -0.23 -16.97 2.34
CA PHE A 159 -0.30 -16.97 3.81
C PHE A 159 -1.77 -17.02 4.25
N HIS A 160 -2.04 -17.42 5.50
CA HIS A 160 -3.40 -17.54 6.02
C HIS A 160 -3.74 -16.43 7.03
N ARG A 161 -4.89 -15.79 6.83
CA ARG A 161 -5.44 -14.79 7.74
C ARG A 161 -6.95 -14.89 7.87
N LYS A 162 -7.42 -14.66 9.09
CA LYS A 162 -8.84 -14.53 9.40
C LYS A 162 -9.25 -13.06 9.31
N ILE A 163 -10.38 -12.80 8.65
CA ILE A 163 -11.07 -11.52 8.74
C ILE A 163 -11.90 -11.55 10.02
N VAL A 164 -11.71 -10.56 10.86
CA VAL A 164 -12.41 -10.41 12.14
C VAL A 164 -13.52 -9.38 11.97
N TYR A 165 -14.71 -9.71 12.45
CA TYR A 165 -15.83 -8.79 12.58
C TYR A 165 -15.84 -8.19 13.98
N TYR A 166 -16.04 -6.88 14.10
CA TYR A 166 -16.22 -6.22 15.39
C TYR A 166 -17.12 -4.99 15.27
N THR A 167 -17.78 -4.64 16.37
CA THR A 167 -18.57 -3.41 16.46
C THR A 167 -17.75 -2.33 17.16
N ASN A 168 -17.62 -1.16 16.53
CA ASN A 168 -16.95 -0.03 17.16
C ASN A 168 -17.81 0.44 18.36
N PRO A 169 -17.28 0.42 19.60
CA PRO A 169 -18.07 0.74 20.78
C PRO A 169 -18.59 2.18 20.79
N HIS A 170 -17.90 3.10 20.09
CA HIS A 170 -18.23 4.52 20.03
C HIS A 170 -19.24 4.85 18.92
N SER A 171 -19.01 4.40 17.69
CA SER A 171 -19.93 4.69 16.58
C SER A 171 -21.11 3.72 16.49
N LYS A 172 -21.05 2.59 17.21
CA LYS A 172 -21.99 1.45 17.08
C LYS A 172 -22.05 0.84 15.69
N GLU A 173 -21.13 1.21 14.80
CA GLU A 173 -21.05 0.66 13.46
C GLU A 173 -20.22 -0.63 13.47
N ALA A 174 -20.59 -1.52 12.56
CA ALA A 174 -19.91 -2.78 12.31
C ALA A 174 -18.74 -2.59 11.34
N TYR A 175 -17.61 -3.21 11.66
CA TYR A 175 -16.41 -3.18 10.83
C TYR A 175 -15.82 -4.59 10.68
N TYR A 176 -15.23 -4.81 9.51
CA TYR A 176 -14.38 -5.96 9.22
C TYR A 176 -12.93 -5.51 9.28
N ARG A 177 -12.07 -6.33 9.86
CA ARG A 177 -10.64 -6.06 9.98
C ARG A 177 -9.82 -7.28 9.60
N VAL A 178 -8.71 -7.04 8.93
CA VAL A 178 -7.67 -8.05 8.72
C VAL A 178 -6.31 -7.47 9.13
N ASN A 179 -5.52 -8.31 9.80
CA ASN A 179 -4.12 -8.02 10.09
C ASN A 179 -3.24 -8.96 9.26
N LEU A 180 -2.17 -8.48 8.66
CA LEU A 180 -1.27 -9.27 7.82
C LEU A 180 -0.07 -9.83 8.60
N PRO A 181 0.71 -10.76 8.04
CA PRO A 181 2.01 -11.15 8.59
C PRO A 181 2.92 -9.95 8.87
N THR A 182 3.60 -9.95 10.01
CA THR A 182 4.56 -8.88 10.38
C THR A 182 5.67 -8.70 9.34
N VAL A 183 6.13 -9.81 8.74
CA VAL A 183 7.17 -9.78 7.69
C VAL A 183 6.77 -8.93 6.48
N ILE A 184 5.47 -8.84 6.16
CA ILE A 184 4.98 -7.96 5.09
C ILE A 184 5.16 -6.50 5.48
N GLY A 185 4.88 -6.16 6.75
CA GLY A 185 5.11 -4.80 7.23
C GLY A 185 6.59 -4.44 7.28
N ASP A 186 7.46 -5.36 7.67
CA ASP A 186 8.90 -5.17 7.62
C ASP A 186 9.38 -4.92 6.18
N ILE A 187 8.85 -5.67 5.20
CA ILE A 187 9.14 -5.46 3.77
C ILE A 187 8.71 -4.05 3.37
N MET A 188 7.46 -3.64 3.65
CA MET A 188 6.95 -2.32 3.28
C MET A 188 7.76 -1.17 3.90
N VAL A 189 8.15 -1.32 5.17
CA VAL A 189 9.01 -0.34 5.86
C VAL A 189 10.40 -0.28 5.22
N SER A 190 10.95 -1.43 4.79
CA SER A 190 12.26 -1.47 4.12
C SER A 190 12.28 -0.77 2.76
N VAL A 191 11.15 -0.72 2.05
CA VAL A 191 11.00 -0.03 0.77
C VAL A 191 10.51 1.43 0.91
N GLY A 192 10.37 1.92 2.15
CA GLY A 192 10.16 3.33 2.44
C GLY A 192 8.83 3.70 3.11
N TYR A 193 7.98 2.73 3.46
CA TYR A 193 6.78 3.03 4.25
C TYR A 193 7.17 3.45 5.67
N LYS A 194 6.44 4.42 6.24
CA LYS A 194 6.67 4.87 7.61
C LYS A 194 5.59 4.30 8.54
N ALA A 195 5.98 3.38 9.42
CA ALA A 195 5.04 2.79 10.37
C ALA A 195 4.63 3.77 11.50
N GLY A 196 3.49 3.47 12.11
CA GLY A 196 2.86 4.26 13.17
C GLY A 196 1.70 5.12 12.67
N ASP A 197 1.19 5.97 13.54
CA ASP A 197 0.00 6.78 13.26
C ASP A 197 0.29 7.89 12.23
N LYS A 198 -0.35 7.79 11.06
CA LYS A 198 -0.19 8.72 9.93
C LYS A 198 -0.71 10.12 10.27
N THR A 199 -1.76 10.21 11.08
CA THR A 199 -2.35 11.48 11.55
C THR A 199 -1.34 12.28 12.36
N LYS A 200 -0.46 11.60 13.10
CA LYS A 200 0.57 12.22 13.94
C LYS A 200 1.87 12.55 13.21
N GLN A 201 2.08 11.98 12.02
CA GLN A 201 3.40 11.97 11.38
C GLN A 201 3.43 12.63 10.00
N ASN A 202 2.28 12.73 9.31
CA ASN A 202 2.18 13.16 7.92
C ASN A 202 3.32 12.54 7.06
N PRO A 203 3.39 11.20 6.98
CA PRO A 203 4.52 10.50 6.41
C PRO A 203 4.68 10.82 4.92
N ASN A 204 5.91 10.71 4.40
CA ASN A 204 6.15 10.72 2.96
C ASN A 204 5.43 9.53 2.30
N THR A 205 4.97 9.75 1.08
CA THR A 205 4.52 8.68 0.18
C THR A 205 5.72 7.96 -0.43
N PHE A 206 5.50 6.80 -1.03
CA PHE A 206 6.53 6.15 -1.83
C PHE A 206 6.89 7.00 -3.04
N LYS A 207 8.18 7.32 -3.21
CA LYS A 207 8.66 8.16 -4.31
C LYS A 207 8.27 7.65 -5.71
N PHE A 208 8.09 6.33 -5.87
CA PHE A 208 7.73 5.78 -7.17
C PHE A 208 6.31 6.16 -7.59
N LEU A 209 5.41 6.46 -6.65
CA LEU A 209 4.01 6.77 -6.94
C LEU A 209 3.88 8.05 -7.76
N GLU A 210 4.67 9.08 -7.45
CA GLU A 210 4.67 10.36 -8.18
C GLU A 210 5.00 10.17 -9.67
N ASN A 211 5.75 9.13 -10.01
CA ASN A 211 6.21 8.81 -11.37
C ASN A 211 5.33 7.76 -12.08
N ILE A 212 4.15 7.41 -11.56
CA ILE A 212 3.22 6.51 -12.26
C ILE A 212 2.39 7.31 -13.27
N ASP A 213 2.57 7.05 -14.56
CA ASP A 213 1.81 7.70 -15.64
C ASP A 213 0.75 6.78 -16.27
N ASN A 214 0.79 5.49 -15.94
CA ASN A 214 -0.25 4.54 -16.37
C ASN A 214 -1.58 4.89 -15.67
N LYS A 215 -2.55 5.36 -16.47
CA LYS A 215 -3.87 5.81 -16.00
C LYS A 215 -4.69 4.72 -15.31
N GLU A 216 -4.56 3.47 -15.74
CA GLU A 216 -5.24 2.33 -15.10
C GLU A 216 -4.72 2.13 -13.67
N LEU A 217 -3.40 2.15 -13.48
CA LEU A 217 -2.81 2.05 -12.15
C LEU A 217 -3.21 3.21 -11.23
N VAL A 218 -3.27 4.42 -11.78
CA VAL A 218 -3.73 5.63 -11.06
C VAL A 218 -5.22 5.51 -10.68
N SER A 219 -6.06 5.06 -11.61
CA SER A 219 -7.49 4.81 -11.39
C SER A 219 -7.71 3.80 -10.26
N GLU A 220 -6.93 2.71 -10.26
CA GLU A 220 -7.06 1.65 -9.26
C GLU A 220 -6.63 2.13 -7.86
N PHE A 221 -5.59 2.96 -7.78
CA PHE A 221 -5.21 3.63 -6.54
C PHE A 221 -6.34 4.54 -6.01
N LEU A 222 -6.87 5.42 -6.87
CA LEU A 222 -7.88 6.40 -6.49
C LEU A 222 -9.22 5.74 -6.14
N SER A 223 -9.58 4.64 -6.79
CA SER A 223 -10.78 3.87 -6.47
C SER A 223 -10.81 3.46 -5.00
N LYS A 224 -9.66 2.99 -4.48
CA LYS A 224 -9.55 2.62 -3.05
C LYS A 224 -9.51 3.85 -2.14
N ALA A 225 -8.79 4.89 -2.53
CA ALA A 225 -8.74 6.15 -1.79
C ALA A 225 -10.14 6.75 -1.56
N PHE A 226 -10.97 6.78 -2.60
CA PHE A 226 -12.32 7.32 -2.52
C PHE A 226 -13.32 6.34 -1.87
N ASN A 227 -13.07 5.03 -1.91
CA ASN A 227 -13.89 4.06 -1.16
C ASN A 227 -13.66 4.15 0.34
N ASP A 228 -12.43 4.41 0.77
CA ASP A 228 -12.04 4.56 2.16
C ASP A 228 -12.45 5.96 2.68
N ASP A 229 -11.79 7.01 2.19
CA ASP A 229 -11.91 8.38 2.74
C ASP A 229 -12.82 9.32 1.92
N GLY A 230 -13.27 8.87 0.75
CA GLY A 230 -14.06 9.69 -0.17
C GLY A 230 -15.51 9.89 0.28
N SER A 231 -16.09 11.03 -0.06
CA SER A 231 -17.50 11.34 0.17
C SER A 231 -18.16 11.91 -1.08
N VAL A 232 -19.36 11.43 -1.39
CA VAL A 232 -20.18 11.92 -2.50
C VAL A 232 -21.31 12.76 -1.91
N GLY A 233 -21.22 14.08 -2.11
CA GLY A 233 -22.25 15.04 -1.73
C GLY A 233 -23.21 15.35 -2.88
N LYS A 234 -24.15 16.26 -2.64
CA LYS A 234 -25.19 16.61 -3.64
C LYS A 234 -24.66 17.22 -4.95
N ARG A 235 -23.48 17.88 -4.94
CA ARG A 235 -22.91 18.57 -6.12
C ARG A 235 -21.39 18.49 -6.22
N GLN A 236 -20.79 17.65 -5.39
CA GLN A 236 -19.33 17.57 -5.28
C GLN A 236 -18.92 16.22 -4.73
N ILE A 237 -17.74 15.79 -5.12
CA ILE A 237 -17.05 14.64 -4.54
C ILE A 237 -15.87 15.20 -3.77
N ASN A 238 -15.71 14.80 -2.51
CA ASN A 238 -14.61 15.26 -1.68
C ASN A 238 -13.77 14.09 -1.18
N LEU A 239 -12.47 14.31 -1.10
CA LEU A 239 -11.54 13.45 -0.40
C LEU A 239 -10.83 14.29 0.66
N GLY A 240 -10.78 13.79 1.90
CA GLY A 240 -10.30 14.56 3.04
C GLY A 240 -9.31 13.79 3.89
N GLN A 241 -8.32 14.49 4.43
CA GLN A 241 -7.32 13.93 5.33
C GLN A 241 -7.14 14.85 6.54
N ALA A 242 -7.06 14.25 7.73
CA ALA A 242 -6.78 14.96 8.97
C ALA A 242 -5.31 14.78 9.39
N SER A 243 -4.76 15.77 10.09
CA SER A 243 -3.39 15.70 10.65
C SER A 243 -3.31 16.51 11.95
N LEU A 244 -2.51 16.06 12.91
CA LEU A 244 -2.29 16.79 14.17
C LEU A 244 -1.64 18.16 13.92
N ILE A 245 -2.15 19.19 14.60
CA ILE A 245 -1.71 20.59 14.41
C ILE A 245 -0.27 20.82 14.85
N ASN A 246 0.23 20.04 15.80
CA ASN A 246 1.61 20.13 16.30
C ASN A 246 2.68 19.94 15.19
N LEU A 247 2.27 19.54 13.98
CA LEU A 247 3.13 19.37 12.79
C LEU A 247 3.11 20.57 11.80
N LYS A 248 2.52 21.70 12.18
CA LYS A 248 2.10 22.84 11.33
C LYS A 248 0.83 22.52 10.53
N ILE A 249 -0.04 23.52 10.37
CA ILE A 249 -1.29 23.42 9.62
C ILE A 249 -0.96 23.32 8.11
N LYS A 250 -1.01 22.11 7.57
CA LYS A 250 -0.74 21.84 6.14
C LYS A 250 -1.45 20.56 5.69
N PRO A 251 -1.76 20.40 4.39
CA PRO A 251 -2.34 19.17 3.88
C PRO A 251 -1.40 17.97 4.06
N SER A 252 -1.98 16.77 4.13
CA SER A 252 -1.18 15.54 4.17
C SER A 252 -0.52 15.28 2.81
N LYS A 253 0.64 14.62 2.82
CA LYS A 253 1.34 14.25 1.59
C LYS A 253 0.56 13.22 0.76
N VAL A 254 -0.23 12.38 1.43
CA VAL A 254 -1.17 11.47 0.77
C VAL A 254 -2.23 12.27 0.00
N LEU A 255 -2.85 13.29 0.62
CA LEU A 255 -3.86 14.11 -0.06
C LEU A 255 -3.29 14.86 -1.27
N LEU A 256 -2.02 15.28 -1.21
CA LEU A 256 -1.33 15.89 -2.34
C LEU A 256 -1.06 14.88 -3.47
N LEU A 257 -0.73 13.63 -3.13
CA LEU A 257 -0.61 12.55 -4.10
C LEU A 257 -1.96 12.24 -4.76
N ASP A 258 -3.05 12.17 -3.99
CA ASP A 258 -4.40 11.92 -4.52
C ASP A 258 -4.80 13.00 -5.54
N LYS A 259 -4.50 14.27 -5.22
CA LYS A 259 -4.72 15.38 -6.15
C LYS A 259 -3.91 15.22 -7.43
N LEU A 260 -2.61 14.94 -7.32
CA LEU A 260 -1.74 14.71 -8.49
C LEU A 260 -2.30 13.59 -9.38
N PHE A 261 -2.77 12.51 -8.77
CA PHE A 261 -3.35 11.36 -9.46
C PHE A 261 -4.65 11.72 -10.20
N LEU A 262 -5.53 12.50 -9.58
CA LEU A 262 -6.73 13.01 -10.26
C LEU A 262 -6.36 13.89 -11.46
N GLU A 263 -5.35 14.74 -11.33
CA GLU A 263 -4.86 15.60 -12.41
C GLU A 263 -4.27 14.78 -13.57
N LYS A 264 -3.56 13.66 -13.29
CA LYS A 264 -3.09 12.72 -14.32
C LYS A 264 -4.23 12.03 -15.09
N LEU A 265 -5.41 11.91 -14.49
CA LEU A 265 -6.64 11.44 -15.14
C LEU A 265 -7.40 12.57 -15.85
N ASN A 266 -6.82 13.77 -15.96
CA ASN A 266 -7.47 14.97 -16.50
C ASN A 266 -8.74 15.39 -15.73
N ILE A 267 -8.81 15.06 -14.44
CA ILE A 267 -9.89 15.48 -13.54
C ILE A 267 -9.41 16.71 -12.77
N LYS A 268 -10.02 17.87 -13.03
CA LYS A 268 -9.71 19.12 -12.33
C LYS A 268 -10.26 19.08 -10.90
N VAL A 269 -9.44 19.49 -9.95
CA VAL A 269 -9.76 19.43 -8.51
C VAL A 269 -9.48 20.77 -7.83
N ASN A 270 -10.39 21.20 -6.97
CA ASN A 270 -10.20 22.35 -6.09
C ASN A 270 -9.46 21.94 -4.81
N GLY A 271 -8.56 22.80 -4.32
CA GLY A 271 -7.83 22.61 -3.06
C GLY A 271 -6.43 22.02 -3.22
N PRO A 272 -5.80 21.49 -2.15
CA PRO A 272 -6.40 21.26 -0.82
C PRO A 272 -6.82 22.53 -0.08
N ARG A 273 -7.98 22.52 0.58
CA ARG A 273 -8.47 23.63 1.43
C ARG A 273 -8.63 23.18 2.86
N LEU A 274 -8.29 24.05 3.81
CA LEU A 274 -8.54 23.81 5.24
C LEU A 274 -10.06 23.84 5.47
N MET A 275 -10.63 22.71 5.86
CA MET A 275 -12.06 22.58 6.14
C MET A 275 -12.40 22.92 7.58
N GLY A 276 -11.45 22.73 8.49
CA GLY A 276 -11.67 23.02 9.89
C GLY A 276 -10.59 22.43 10.79
N ILE A 277 -10.72 22.80 12.06
CA ILE A 277 -9.87 22.36 13.14
C ILE A 277 -10.78 21.82 14.24
N TYR A 278 -10.50 20.61 14.72
CA TYR A 278 -11.30 19.96 15.76
C TYR A 278 -10.43 19.08 16.66
N ASN A 279 -10.96 18.67 17.81
CA ASN A 279 -10.27 17.74 18.70
C ASN A 279 -10.70 16.30 18.37
N ASN A 280 -9.72 15.39 18.30
CA ASN A 280 -9.96 13.95 18.31
C ASN A 280 -9.28 13.33 19.53
N ARG A 281 -9.34 11.99 19.65
CA ARG A 281 -8.70 11.23 20.75
C ARG A 281 -7.18 11.42 20.88
N HIS A 282 -6.52 12.06 19.92
CA HIS A 282 -5.09 12.34 19.91
C HIS A 282 -4.77 13.83 20.10
N GLY A 283 -5.78 14.68 20.24
CA GLY A 283 -5.64 16.13 20.39
C GLY A 283 -6.21 16.91 19.21
N LYS A 284 -5.72 18.15 19.04
CA LYS A 284 -6.21 19.08 18.03
C LYS A 284 -5.68 18.72 16.64
N VAL A 285 -6.58 18.49 15.68
CA VAL A 285 -6.28 18.16 14.28
C VAL A 285 -6.79 19.23 13.32
N SER A 286 -6.08 19.42 12.22
CA SER A 286 -6.55 20.16 11.04
C SER A 286 -6.98 19.19 9.95
N LYS A 287 -8.14 19.43 9.33
CA LYS A 287 -8.63 18.63 8.20
C LYS A 287 -8.58 19.43 6.92
N PHE A 288 -7.96 18.86 5.90
CA PHE A 288 -7.91 19.41 4.54
C PHE A 288 -8.70 18.53 3.60
N ASN A 289 -9.40 19.13 2.64
CA ASN A 289 -10.08 18.41 1.57
C ASN A 289 -9.66 18.90 0.19
N ILE A 290 -9.69 17.98 -0.77
CA ILE A 290 -9.80 18.29 -2.19
C ILE A 290 -11.23 18.02 -2.64
N SER A 291 -11.70 18.80 -3.62
CA SER A 291 -13.09 18.76 -4.07
C SER A 291 -13.18 18.77 -5.59
N ILE A 292 -13.92 17.81 -6.14
CA ILE A 292 -14.27 17.77 -7.56
C ILE A 292 -15.67 18.36 -7.68
N SER A 293 -15.77 19.43 -8.45
CA SER A 293 -16.99 20.19 -8.67
C SER A 293 -17.17 20.44 -10.17
N SER A 294 -18.42 20.61 -10.59
CA SER A 294 -18.90 20.63 -11.99
C SER A 294 -19.28 19.25 -12.54
N LYS A 295 -20.29 19.25 -13.41
CA LYS A 295 -20.80 18.04 -14.06
C LYS A 295 -19.71 17.35 -14.88
N GLU A 296 -18.98 18.09 -15.70
CA GLU A 296 -17.94 17.55 -16.59
C GLU A 296 -16.87 16.78 -15.80
N GLN A 297 -16.35 17.36 -14.72
CA GLN A 297 -15.30 16.72 -13.92
C GLN A 297 -15.83 15.53 -13.12
N ILE A 298 -17.09 15.59 -12.66
CA ILE A 298 -17.74 14.46 -11.99
C ILE A 298 -18.04 13.32 -12.97
N SER A 299 -18.40 13.61 -14.22
CA SER A 299 -18.53 12.61 -15.28
C SER A 299 -17.19 11.92 -15.57
N LYS A 300 -16.11 12.69 -15.74
CA LYS A 300 -14.75 12.13 -15.89
C LYS A 300 -14.35 11.26 -14.71
N PHE A 301 -14.64 11.71 -13.49
CA PHE A 301 -14.42 10.91 -12.28
C PHE A 301 -15.18 9.59 -12.35
N TYR A 302 -16.47 9.63 -12.65
CA TYR A 302 -17.35 8.45 -12.71
C TYR A 302 -16.89 7.41 -13.73
N GLU A 303 -16.38 7.86 -14.88
CA GLU A 303 -15.86 6.99 -15.94
C GLU A 303 -14.55 6.30 -15.55
N ASN A 304 -13.73 6.94 -14.72
CA ASN A 304 -12.39 6.47 -14.41
C ASN A 304 -12.24 5.81 -13.04
N ILE A 305 -13.13 6.07 -12.07
CA ILE A 305 -12.93 5.68 -10.67
C ILE A 305 -14.12 4.84 -10.21
N LYS A 306 -13.84 3.57 -9.87
CA LYS A 306 -14.85 2.60 -9.47
C LYS A 306 -15.12 2.71 -7.97
N LEU A 307 -16.31 3.16 -7.61
CA LEU A 307 -16.73 3.26 -6.21
C LEU A 307 -17.58 2.07 -5.77
N ILE A 308 -17.62 1.86 -4.46
CA ILE A 308 -18.62 0.99 -3.82
C ILE A 308 -20.04 1.47 -4.16
N GLU A 309 -20.95 0.50 -4.23
CA GLU A 309 -22.29 0.65 -4.83
C GLU A 309 -23.06 1.88 -4.33
N TYR A 310 -23.12 2.11 -3.02
CA TYR A 310 -23.89 3.24 -2.49
C TYR A 310 -23.30 4.61 -2.86
N LYS A 311 -21.96 4.72 -3.01
CA LYS A 311 -21.30 5.95 -3.46
C LYS A 311 -21.53 6.13 -4.96
N GLN A 312 -21.46 5.03 -5.73
CA GLN A 312 -21.75 5.01 -7.17
C GLN A 312 -23.17 5.53 -7.47
N ARG A 313 -24.19 4.96 -6.80
CA ARG A 313 -25.60 5.37 -6.93
C ARG A 313 -25.82 6.86 -6.62
N LYS A 314 -25.07 7.42 -5.68
CA LYS A 314 -25.15 8.87 -5.37
C LYS A 314 -24.64 9.73 -6.52
N ILE A 315 -23.58 9.30 -7.22
CA ILE A 315 -23.05 10.01 -8.40
C ILE A 315 -24.04 9.89 -9.56
N GLU A 316 -24.54 8.69 -9.83
CA GLU A 316 -25.54 8.44 -10.90
C GLU A 316 -26.78 9.31 -10.71
N ALA A 317 -27.36 9.31 -9.51
CA ALA A 317 -28.52 10.13 -9.18
C ALA A 317 -28.26 11.63 -9.41
N TYR A 318 -27.05 12.10 -9.11
CA TYR A 318 -26.67 13.48 -9.37
C TYR A 318 -26.57 13.78 -10.88
N LEU A 319 -25.90 12.92 -11.65
CA LEU A 319 -25.73 13.10 -13.10
C LEU A 319 -27.07 13.06 -13.84
N LEU A 320 -27.97 12.15 -13.45
CA LEU A 320 -29.34 12.05 -13.97
C LEU A 320 -30.16 13.31 -13.66
N ASN A 321 -30.18 13.74 -12.39
CA ASN A 321 -30.94 14.92 -11.97
C ASN A 321 -30.45 16.22 -12.61
N TRP A 322 -29.15 16.31 -12.94
CA TRP A 322 -28.62 17.44 -13.69
C TRP A 322 -29.17 17.49 -15.13
N GLY A 323 -29.32 16.34 -15.79
CA GLY A 323 -29.93 16.23 -17.11
C GLY A 323 -31.39 16.72 -17.13
N LEU A 324 -32.18 16.30 -16.14
CA LEU A 324 -33.60 16.66 -16.01
C LEU A 324 -33.83 18.16 -15.74
N ARG A 325 -32.96 18.81 -14.94
CA ARG A 325 -33.06 20.25 -14.67
C ARG A 325 -32.77 21.10 -15.91
N ASN A 326 -31.80 20.71 -16.74
CA ASN A 326 -31.55 21.41 -18.00
C ASN A 326 -32.69 21.22 -19.00
N HIS A 327 -33.33 20.05 -19.03
CA HIS A 327 -34.51 19.85 -19.89
C HIS A 327 -35.70 20.73 -19.45
N LYS A 328 -35.94 20.87 -18.14
CA LYS A 328 -36.97 21.79 -17.61
C LYS A 328 -36.62 23.26 -17.86
N ARG A 329 -35.35 23.64 -17.71
CA ARG A 329 -34.88 25.02 -17.94
C ARG A 329 -34.93 25.39 -19.43
N ASN A 330 -34.57 24.46 -20.32
CA ASN A 330 -34.69 24.66 -21.77
C ASN A 330 -36.16 24.70 -22.22
N LYS A 331 -37.06 23.89 -21.63
CA LYS A 331 -38.51 24.04 -21.84
C LYS A 331 -39.01 25.42 -21.40
N TYR A 332 -38.54 25.93 -20.26
CA TYR A 332 -38.92 27.25 -19.76
C TYR A 332 -38.40 28.39 -20.64
N ILE A 333 -37.15 28.31 -21.10
CA ILE A 333 -36.55 29.30 -22.00
C ILE A 333 -37.27 29.28 -23.35
N LEU A 334 -37.50 28.10 -23.95
CA LEU A 334 -38.28 27.98 -25.19
C LEU A 334 -39.71 28.54 -25.02
N SER A 335 -40.38 28.27 -23.90
CA SER A 335 -41.72 28.85 -23.64
C SER A 335 -41.72 30.37 -23.47
N GLN A 336 -40.61 30.98 -23.00
CA GLN A 336 -40.49 32.44 -22.91
C GLN A 336 -40.09 33.08 -24.25
N SER A 337 -39.32 32.38 -25.08
CA SER A 337 -38.99 32.80 -26.45
C SER A 337 -40.21 32.79 -27.37
N PHE A 338 -41.16 31.87 -27.16
CA PHE A 338 -42.43 31.85 -27.91
C PHE A 338 -43.44 32.92 -27.46
N CYS A 339 -43.36 33.40 -26.22
CA CYS A 339 -44.22 34.51 -25.75
C CYS A 339 -43.71 35.91 -26.14
N SER A 340 -42.44 36.06 -26.54
CA SER A 340 -41.85 37.34 -26.94
C SER A 340 -41.81 37.57 -28.46
N ALA A 341 -42.19 36.56 -29.25
CA ALA A 341 -42.28 36.63 -30.73
C ALA A 341 -43.71 36.87 -31.25
N ARG A 342 -44.65 37.27 -30.38
CA ARG A 342 -45.96 37.82 -30.76
C ARG A 342 -46.00 39.30 -30.37
N ILE A 343 -45.50 40.15 -31.25
CA ILE A 343 -45.91 41.55 -31.38
C ILE A 343 -46.44 41.70 -32.79
#